data_AF-A0A2E3XP21-F1
#
_entry.id   AF-A0A2E3XP21-F1
#
_cell.length_a   1.000
_cell.length_b   1.000
_cell.length_c   1.000
_cell.angle_alpha   90.00
_cell.angle_beta   90.00
_cell.angle_gamma   90.00
#
_symmetry.space_group_name_H-M   'P 1'
#
loop_
_entity.id
_entity.type
_entity.pdbx_description
1 polymer ?
#
loop_
_entity_poly.entity_id
_entity_poly.type
_entity_poly.pdbx_seq_one_letter_code
_entity_poly.pdbx_strand_id
1 'polypeptide(L)'
;MKLGHSDLLFITKEIESEGGSEKNKGRAKPLQDHKAYKVDDPHMNSYFKAVQYGPMELEQKFIFVDKGQLISEYFANKWLKPLEEPTANVTTLFLVENQVPLLNTIESRAITLRVQSEDLNETYPIPEEHEDFSTFLKKLSAHWELPKSARKKLDEYCERPSHYHLALDAIKEAPQLRSWLYQTMNDYMLTPNHTLYAQQHWLEEIKWFDKAETFNNSPSERFYGLLRCVIESTAHKVYGD
;
A
#
# COMPACT_ATOMS: atom_id res chain seq x y z
N MET A 1 -8.10 13.81 -13.20
CA MET A 1 -8.76 12.71 -12.47
C MET A 1 -8.53 13.01 -10.99
N LYS A 2 -9.55 13.36 -10.21
CA LYS A 2 -9.38 13.76 -8.80
C LYS A 2 -9.23 12.48 -7.97
N LEU A 3 -8.02 12.23 -7.48
CA LEU A 3 -7.77 11.16 -6.50
C LEU A 3 -8.37 11.62 -5.16
N GLY A 4 -9.23 10.80 -4.58
CA GLY A 4 -9.91 11.08 -3.32
C GLY A 4 -8.94 10.98 -2.14
N HIS A 5 -8.97 11.98 -1.27
CA HIS A 5 -8.23 11.98 -0.01
C HIS A 5 -8.82 10.90 0.91
N SER A 6 -7.99 10.04 1.49
CA SER A 6 -8.41 9.03 2.47
C SER A 6 -7.71 9.29 3.80
N ASP A 7 -8.48 9.60 4.84
CA ASP A 7 -8.05 9.76 6.22
C ASP A 7 -8.10 8.41 6.95
N LEU A 8 -7.20 8.17 7.90
CA LEU A 8 -7.10 6.95 8.71
C LEU A 8 -7.54 7.23 10.16
N LEU A 9 -8.51 6.48 10.68
CA LEU A 9 -9.01 6.58 12.05
C LEU A 9 -8.60 5.35 12.87
N PHE A 10 -8.08 5.54 14.08
CA PHE A 10 -7.51 4.49 14.94
C PHE A 10 -8.42 4.21 16.14
N ILE A 11 -8.28 3.03 16.74
CA ILE A 11 -8.77 2.77 18.10
C ILE A 11 -7.62 2.14 18.88
N THR A 12 -7.02 2.93 19.77
CA THR A 12 -6.17 2.44 20.85
C THR A 12 -6.64 3.10 22.14
N LYS A 13 -6.86 2.32 23.18
CA LYS A 13 -7.24 2.85 24.49
C LYS A 13 -5.96 3.02 25.32
N GLU A 14 -5.46 4.24 25.41
CA GLU A 14 -4.64 4.68 26.55
C GLU A 14 -5.36 5.82 27.26
N ILE A 15 -5.42 5.70 28.58
CA ILE A 15 -6.12 6.60 29.49
C ILE A 15 -5.17 7.75 29.80
N GLU A 16 -5.58 8.98 29.52
CA GLU A 16 -5.19 10.15 30.30
C GLU A 16 -6.16 11.33 30.09
N SER A 17 -6.27 12.14 31.14
CA SER A 17 -7.41 13.00 31.49
C SER A 17 -7.25 14.47 31.09
N GLU A 18 -8.40 15.16 31.09
CA GLU A 18 -8.61 16.64 31.04
C GLU A 18 -8.40 17.26 29.65
N GLY A 19 -9.21 18.19 29.14
CA GLY A 19 -10.34 18.97 29.62
C GLY A 19 -10.44 20.18 28.67
N GLY A 20 -11.63 20.51 28.15
CA GLY A 20 -11.78 21.69 27.29
C GLY A 20 -12.96 21.63 26.33
N SER A 21 -14.06 22.28 26.71
CA SER A 21 -15.28 22.44 25.91
C SER A 21 -15.15 23.64 24.97
N GLU A 22 -15.25 23.45 23.65
CA GLU A 22 -15.62 24.51 22.72
C GLU A 22 -16.70 24.05 21.74
N LYS A 23 -17.80 24.81 21.72
CA LYS A 23 -18.98 24.58 20.88
C LYS A 23 -18.73 25.14 19.49
N ASN A 24 -18.77 24.31 18.46
CA ASN A 24 -18.84 24.79 17.07
C ASN A 24 -20.16 24.39 16.40
N LYS A 25 -20.87 25.42 15.91
CA LYS A 25 -22.16 25.37 15.23
C LYS A 25 -21.95 25.06 13.74
N GLY A 26 -22.81 24.20 13.18
CA GLY A 26 -22.93 24.01 11.73
C GLY A 26 -22.56 22.60 11.25
N ARG A 27 -23.15 21.54 11.82
CA ARG A 27 -22.91 20.17 11.39
C ARG A 27 -23.85 19.82 10.23
N ALA A 28 -23.29 19.47 9.07
CA ALA A 28 -24.03 18.86 7.98
C ALA A 28 -24.72 17.59 8.50
N LYS A 29 -26.03 17.44 8.24
CA LYS A 29 -26.78 16.26 8.67
C LYS A 29 -26.33 15.06 7.85
N PRO A 30 -26.05 13.90 8.46
CA PRO A 30 -25.87 12.65 7.72
C PRO A 30 -27.14 12.36 6.91
N LEU A 31 -26.95 11.85 5.70
CA LEU A 31 -28.02 11.49 4.75
C LEU A 31 -29.03 10.56 5.44
N GLN A 32 -30.28 11.01 5.54
CA GLN A 32 -31.38 10.19 6.04
C GLN A 32 -31.69 9.06 5.05
N ASP A 33 -31.75 7.85 5.59
CA ASP A 33 -31.90 6.58 4.89
C ASP A 33 -33.20 6.48 4.08
N HIS A 34 -33.08 6.35 2.76
CA HIS A 34 -34.17 5.91 1.87
C HIS A 34 -33.82 4.65 1.08
N LYS A 35 -32.92 3.80 1.59
CA LYS A 35 -32.78 2.40 1.15
C LYS A 35 -32.44 1.51 2.34
N ALA A 36 -33.45 0.90 2.93
CA ALA A 36 -33.27 -0.14 3.94
C ALA A 36 -32.45 -1.30 3.36
N TYR A 37 -31.16 -1.35 3.69
CA TYR A 37 -30.32 -2.51 3.42
C TYR A 37 -30.87 -3.69 4.23
N LYS A 38 -31.11 -4.83 3.55
CA LYS A 38 -31.59 -6.05 4.21
C LYS A 38 -30.52 -6.55 5.19
N VAL A 39 -30.97 -7.10 6.31
CA VAL A 39 -30.18 -7.54 7.48
C VAL A 39 -29.08 -8.58 7.15
N ASP A 40 -29.13 -9.19 5.96
CA ASP A 40 -28.19 -10.20 5.46
C ASP A 40 -27.18 -9.63 4.44
N ASP A 41 -26.48 -8.55 4.78
CA ASP A 41 -25.35 -8.10 3.96
C ASP A 41 -24.11 -8.97 4.28
N PRO A 42 -23.57 -9.74 3.30
CA PRO A 42 -22.38 -10.57 3.51
C PRO A 42 -21.16 -9.80 4.02
N HIS A 43 -21.02 -8.53 3.65
CA HIS A 43 -19.90 -7.68 4.08
C HIS A 43 -19.97 -7.38 5.59
N MET A 44 -21.18 -7.31 6.15
CA MET A 44 -21.38 -7.03 7.58
C MET A 44 -21.04 -8.22 8.46
N ASN A 45 -21.42 -9.42 8.02
CA ASN A 45 -21.05 -10.64 8.70
C ASN A 45 -19.53 -10.86 8.72
N SER A 46 -18.81 -10.34 7.71
CA SER A 46 -17.35 -10.38 7.66
C SER A 46 -16.70 -9.55 8.77
N TYR A 47 -17.22 -8.35 9.09
CA TYR A 47 -16.68 -7.55 10.20
C TYR A 47 -16.84 -8.27 11.55
N PHE A 48 -18.04 -8.76 11.86
CA PHE A 48 -18.26 -9.46 13.15
C PHE A 48 -17.42 -10.72 13.28
N LYS A 49 -17.30 -11.51 12.21
CA LYS A 49 -16.39 -12.65 12.19
C LYS A 49 -14.95 -12.20 12.41
N ALA A 50 -14.52 -11.11 11.79
CA ALA A 50 -13.18 -10.58 11.96
C ALA A 50 -12.92 -10.12 13.40
N VAL A 51 -13.84 -9.42 14.06
CA VAL A 51 -13.62 -8.93 15.43
C VAL A 51 -13.68 -10.05 16.47
N GLN A 52 -14.47 -11.10 16.24
CA GLN A 52 -14.63 -12.20 17.20
C GLN A 52 -13.37 -13.04 17.44
N TYR A 53 -12.49 -13.14 16.43
CA TYR A 53 -11.26 -13.91 16.54
C TYR A 53 -10.07 -12.98 16.75
N GLY A 54 -9.22 -13.32 17.72
CA GLY A 54 -7.92 -12.67 17.92
C GLY A 54 -6.97 -12.85 16.72
N PRO A 55 -5.76 -12.29 16.81
CA PRO A 55 -4.73 -12.51 15.81
C PRO A 55 -4.31 -13.99 15.77
N MET A 56 -3.93 -14.47 14.58
CA MET A 56 -3.49 -15.87 14.38
C MET A 56 -1.96 -15.99 14.33
N GLU A 57 -1.32 -15.21 13.44
CA GLU A 57 0.14 -15.31 13.20
C GLU A 57 0.92 -14.13 13.79
N LEU A 58 0.31 -12.95 13.83
CA LEU A 58 0.93 -11.73 14.34
C LEU A 58 0.55 -11.48 15.81
N GLU A 59 1.26 -10.58 16.49
CA GLU A 59 0.86 -10.18 17.85
C GLU A 59 -0.40 -9.31 17.85
N GLN A 60 -0.65 -8.58 16.75
CA GLN A 60 -1.78 -7.65 16.56
C GLN A 60 -2.54 -7.98 15.27
N LYS A 61 -3.87 -7.88 15.31
CA LYS A 61 -4.76 -7.98 14.15
C LYS A 61 -5.29 -6.61 13.75
N PHE A 62 -5.21 -6.30 12.47
CA PHE A 62 -5.77 -5.06 11.90
C PHE A 62 -6.99 -5.37 11.04
N ILE A 63 -8.06 -4.62 11.25
CA ILE A 63 -9.29 -4.70 10.46
C ILE A 63 -9.48 -3.36 9.77
N PHE A 64 -9.43 -3.35 8.44
CA PHE A 64 -9.62 -2.14 7.65
C PHE A 64 -11.08 -2.08 7.17
N VAL A 65 -11.76 -0.98 7.49
CA VAL A 65 -13.08 -0.65 6.98
C VAL A 65 -12.93 0.51 6.00
N ASP A 66 -12.90 0.19 4.72
CA ASP A 66 -12.86 1.20 3.67
C ASP A 66 -14.17 2.00 3.62
N LYS A 67 -14.06 3.30 3.35
CA LYS A 67 -15.18 4.26 3.28
C LYS A 67 -16.13 4.18 4.48
N GLY A 68 -15.59 4.28 5.69
CA GLY A 68 -16.33 4.17 6.95
C GLY A 68 -17.51 5.14 7.07
N GLN A 69 -17.48 6.28 6.38
CA GLN A 69 -18.59 7.25 6.33
C GLN A 69 -19.87 6.69 5.68
N LEU A 70 -19.78 5.58 4.95
CA LEU A 70 -20.91 4.92 4.30
C LEU A 70 -21.61 3.89 5.20
N ILE A 71 -21.12 3.68 6.43
CA ILE A 71 -21.78 2.78 7.38
C ILE A 71 -23.12 3.37 7.79
N SER A 72 -24.20 2.62 7.55
CA SER A 72 -25.54 3.02 8.00
C SER A 72 -25.64 3.07 9.52
N GLU A 73 -26.57 3.89 10.03
CA GLU A 73 -26.82 4.00 11.47
C GLU A 73 -27.20 2.65 12.10
N TYR A 74 -27.95 1.83 11.35
CA TYR A 74 -28.31 0.47 11.77
C TYR A 74 -27.06 -0.39 12.05
N PHE A 75 -26.07 -0.38 11.16
CA PHE A 75 -24.85 -1.17 11.32
C PHE A 75 -23.93 -0.59 12.38
N ALA A 76 -23.77 0.74 12.40
CA ALA A 76 -22.99 1.43 13.42
C ALA A 76 -23.44 1.06 14.82
N ASN A 77 -24.76 1.02 15.07
CA ASN A 77 -25.34 0.63 16.35
C ASN A 77 -24.97 -0.81 16.77
N LYS A 78 -24.88 -1.74 15.81
CA LYS A 78 -24.43 -3.11 16.12
C LYS A 78 -22.92 -3.19 16.37
N TRP A 79 -22.13 -2.26 15.80
CA TRP A 79 -20.67 -2.24 15.94
C TRP A 79 -20.23 -1.59 17.27
N LEU A 80 -21.10 -0.83 17.94
CA LEU A 80 -20.73 -0.08 19.15
C LEU A 80 -20.12 -0.96 20.24
N LYS A 81 -20.69 -2.14 20.51
CA LYS A 81 -20.16 -3.03 21.55
C LYS A 81 -18.74 -3.52 21.22
N PRO A 82 -18.47 -4.10 20.03
CA PRO A 82 -17.10 -4.44 19.64
C PRO A 82 -16.12 -3.27 19.59
N LEU A 83 -16.57 -2.03 19.33
CA LEU A 83 -15.71 -0.85 19.32
C LEU A 83 -15.41 -0.32 20.72
N GLU A 84 -16.34 -0.48 21.66
CA GLU A 84 -16.19 -0.09 23.07
C GLU A 84 -15.33 -1.07 23.86
N GLU A 85 -15.48 -2.36 23.54
CA GLU A 85 -14.76 -3.48 24.13
C GLU A 85 -14.06 -4.29 23.03
N PRO A 86 -12.98 -3.75 22.42
CA PRO A 86 -12.27 -4.46 21.38
C PRO A 86 -11.67 -5.75 21.93
N THR A 87 -11.70 -6.81 21.10
CA THR A 87 -10.99 -8.05 21.43
C THR A 87 -9.50 -7.74 21.59
N ALA A 88 -8.85 -8.39 22.56
CA ALA A 88 -7.44 -8.19 22.83
C ALA A 88 -6.61 -8.32 21.55
N ASN A 89 -5.71 -7.35 21.35
CA ASN A 89 -4.84 -7.25 20.19
C ASN A 89 -5.57 -7.17 18.83
N VAL A 90 -6.75 -6.54 18.80
CA VAL A 90 -7.47 -6.23 17.56
C VAL A 90 -7.65 -4.71 17.44
N THR A 91 -7.23 -4.14 16.31
CA THR A 91 -7.43 -2.72 15.97
C THR A 91 -8.32 -2.61 14.75
N THR A 92 -9.41 -1.86 14.86
CA THR A 92 -10.22 -1.47 13.70
C THR A 92 -9.76 -0.10 13.19
N LEU A 93 -9.51 -0.02 11.89
CA LEU A 93 -9.10 1.18 11.16
C LEU A 93 -10.22 1.57 10.21
N PHE A 94 -10.83 2.73 10.42
CA PHE A 94 -11.82 3.27 9.50
C PHE A 94 -11.12 4.23 8.54
N LEU A 95 -11.21 3.93 7.24
CA LEU A 95 -10.72 4.81 6.20
C LEU A 95 -11.86 5.72 5.78
N VAL A 96 -11.65 7.03 5.85
CA VAL A 96 -12.69 8.02 5.64
C VAL A 96 -12.26 8.97 4.53
N GLU A 97 -13.07 9.12 3.49
CA GLU A 97 -12.71 10.02 2.39
C GLU A 97 -13.14 11.47 2.66
N ASN A 98 -12.33 12.43 2.21
CA ASN A 98 -12.64 13.86 2.17
C ASN A 98 -13.11 14.45 3.52
N GLN A 99 -12.57 13.96 4.65
CA GLN A 99 -12.95 14.42 5.99
C GLN A 99 -14.46 14.34 6.27
N VAL A 100 -15.20 13.46 5.58
CA VAL A 100 -16.63 13.27 5.85
C VAL A 100 -16.77 12.63 7.23
N PRO A 101 -17.46 13.26 8.19
CA PRO A 101 -17.52 12.73 9.54
C PRO A 101 -18.19 11.36 9.57
N LEU A 102 -17.64 10.45 10.37
CA LEU A 102 -18.32 9.22 10.75
C LEU A 102 -19.59 9.53 11.55
N LEU A 103 -20.43 8.52 11.71
CA LEU A 103 -21.52 8.60 12.69
C LEU A 103 -20.94 8.89 14.07
N ASN A 104 -21.51 9.86 14.78
CA ASN A 104 -21.03 10.31 16.10
C ASN A 104 -20.84 9.17 17.10
N THR A 105 -21.65 8.12 16.99
CA THR A 105 -21.59 6.93 17.86
C THR A 105 -20.34 6.09 17.64
N ILE A 106 -19.82 6.04 16.40
CA ILE A 106 -18.53 5.45 16.05
C ILE A 106 -17.40 6.43 16.39
N GLU A 107 -17.53 7.69 15.98
CA GLU A 107 -16.50 8.72 16.16
C GLU A 107 -16.14 8.91 17.66
N SER A 108 -17.14 8.87 18.55
CA SER A 108 -16.93 8.98 20.01
C SER A 108 -16.19 7.79 20.65
N ARG A 109 -16.06 6.66 19.94
CA ARG A 109 -15.34 5.46 20.39
C ARG A 109 -14.01 5.27 19.66
N ALA A 110 -13.59 6.28 18.91
CA ALA A 110 -12.41 6.19 18.10
C ALA A 110 -11.51 7.42 18.23
N ILE A 111 -10.26 7.22 17.87
CA ILE A 111 -9.23 8.25 17.79
C ILE A 111 -9.15 8.72 16.34
N THR A 112 -9.51 9.98 16.13
CA THR A 112 -9.37 10.60 14.82
C THR A 112 -7.94 11.03 14.58
N LEU A 113 -7.25 10.36 13.66
CA LEU A 113 -6.01 10.87 13.10
C LEU A 113 -6.31 11.57 11.77
N ARG A 114 -5.82 12.80 11.65
CA ARG A 114 -5.86 13.54 10.39
C ARG A 114 -4.49 13.42 9.78
N VAL A 115 -4.39 12.65 8.72
CA VAL A 115 -3.16 12.62 7.92
C VAL A 115 -3.17 13.92 7.14
N GLN A 116 -2.37 14.89 7.59
CA GLN A 116 -2.12 16.06 6.76
C GLN A 116 -1.40 15.53 5.53
N SER A 117 -2.08 15.61 4.39
CA SER A 117 -1.36 15.66 3.13
C SER A 117 -0.60 16.98 3.17
N GLU A 118 0.64 16.92 3.64
CA GLU A 118 1.71 17.69 2.99
C GLU A 118 1.49 17.56 1.48
N ASP A 119 1.62 18.67 0.76
CA ASP A 119 1.18 18.81 -0.64
C ASP A 119 1.49 17.52 -1.41
N LEU A 120 0.64 17.02 -2.30
CA LEU A 120 1.03 15.86 -3.14
C LEU A 120 2.27 16.18 -4.03
N ASN A 121 2.69 17.45 -4.03
CA ASN A 121 3.94 17.96 -4.59
C ASN A 121 5.10 18.06 -3.57
N GLU A 122 4.86 17.88 -2.27
CA GLU A 122 5.90 17.54 -1.31
C GLU A 122 6.36 16.13 -1.67
N THR A 123 7.32 16.11 -2.61
CA THR A 123 8.37 15.12 -2.63
C THR A 123 8.82 14.93 -1.18
N TYR A 124 8.36 13.83 -0.56
CA TYR A 124 9.04 13.25 0.60
C TYR A 124 10.54 13.43 0.33
N PRO A 125 11.31 14.02 1.25
CA PRO A 125 12.71 14.31 1.00
C PRO A 125 13.36 12.99 0.59
N ILE A 126 13.55 12.86 -0.72
CA ILE A 126 14.23 11.73 -1.30
C ILE A 126 15.61 11.82 -0.66
N PRO A 127 16.07 10.79 0.06
CA PRO A 127 17.40 10.82 0.64
C PRO A 127 18.40 11.26 -0.43
N GLU A 128 19.24 12.24 -0.10
CA GLU A 128 20.18 12.88 -1.05
C GLU A 128 21.06 11.84 -1.76
N GLU A 129 21.26 10.68 -1.13
CA GLU A 129 21.90 9.51 -1.69
C GLU A 129 20.88 8.56 -2.31
N HIS A 130 20.46 8.87 -3.53
CA HIS A 130 19.71 7.92 -4.33
C HIS A 130 20.65 6.97 -5.08
N GLU A 131 20.67 5.71 -4.66
CA GLU A 131 21.33 4.66 -5.42
C GLU A 131 20.48 4.27 -6.64
N ASP A 132 21.05 4.32 -7.84
CA ASP A 132 20.38 3.78 -9.03
C ASP A 132 20.29 2.25 -8.98
N PHE A 133 19.31 1.69 -9.70
CA PHE A 133 19.07 0.25 -9.67
C PHE A 133 20.28 -0.58 -10.13
N SER A 134 21.05 -0.10 -11.11
CA SER A 134 22.26 -0.80 -11.57
C SER A 134 23.33 -0.92 -10.50
N THR A 135 23.54 0.14 -9.71
CA THR A 135 24.47 0.18 -8.59
C THR A 135 23.97 -0.72 -7.46
N PHE A 136 22.66 -0.67 -7.15
CA PHE A 136 22.02 -1.55 -6.17
C PHE A 136 22.18 -3.03 -6.55
N LEU A 137 21.88 -3.36 -7.81
CA LEU A 137 22.01 -4.69 -8.37
C LEU A 137 23.46 -5.19 -8.38
N LYS A 138 24.42 -4.30 -8.64
CA LYS A 138 25.86 -4.63 -8.64
C LYS A 138 26.34 -5.01 -7.24
N LYS A 139 25.89 -4.31 -6.19
CA LYS A 139 26.20 -4.65 -4.79
C LYS A 139 25.66 -6.04 -4.43
N LEU A 140 24.40 -6.33 -4.76
CA LEU A 140 23.75 -7.59 -4.39
C LEU A 140 24.24 -8.79 -5.21
N SER A 141 24.53 -8.58 -6.50
CA SER A 141 24.97 -9.66 -7.39
C SER A 141 26.37 -10.19 -7.06
N ALA A 142 27.19 -9.46 -6.29
CA ALA A 142 28.55 -9.86 -5.93
C ALA A 142 28.59 -11.21 -5.18
N HIS A 143 27.51 -11.58 -4.49
CA HIS A 143 27.43 -12.79 -3.67
C HIS A 143 26.69 -13.94 -4.35
N TRP A 144 26.19 -13.75 -5.57
CA TRP A 144 25.37 -14.75 -6.25
C TRP A 144 26.15 -15.55 -7.30
N GLU A 145 26.03 -16.87 -7.26
CA GLU A 145 26.63 -17.76 -8.25
C GLU A 145 25.78 -17.81 -9.52
N LEU A 146 26.32 -17.26 -10.62
CA LEU A 146 25.69 -17.26 -11.93
C LEU A 146 26.54 -18.01 -12.96
N PRO A 147 25.91 -18.62 -13.98
CA PRO A 147 26.62 -19.03 -15.18
C PRO A 147 27.45 -17.87 -15.74
N LYS A 148 28.68 -18.15 -16.19
CA LYS A 148 29.62 -17.10 -16.65
C LYS A 148 29.02 -16.18 -17.72
N SER A 149 28.19 -16.72 -18.61
CA SER A 149 27.52 -15.95 -19.67
C SER A 149 26.48 -14.98 -19.09
N ALA A 150 25.61 -15.46 -18.19
CA ALA A 150 24.60 -14.64 -17.52
C ALA A 150 25.24 -13.56 -16.64
N ARG A 151 26.32 -13.92 -15.90
CA ARG A 151 27.11 -12.96 -15.11
C ARG A 151 27.63 -11.82 -15.95
N LYS A 152 28.29 -12.14 -17.07
CA LYS A 152 28.86 -11.14 -17.99
C LYS A 152 27.79 -10.16 -18.49
N LYS A 153 26.60 -10.66 -18.87
CA LYS A 153 25.50 -9.81 -19.33
C LYS A 153 24.95 -8.90 -18.23
N LEU A 154 24.82 -9.45 -17.01
CA LEU A 154 24.34 -8.68 -15.86
C LEU A 154 25.34 -7.59 -15.46
N ASP A 155 26.64 -7.90 -15.45
CA ASP A 155 27.70 -6.91 -15.20
C ASP A 155 27.69 -5.82 -16.27
N GLU A 156 27.56 -6.19 -17.55
CA GLU A 156 27.48 -5.22 -18.65
C GLU A 156 26.23 -4.34 -18.57
N TYR A 157 25.09 -4.88 -18.11
CA TYR A 157 23.91 -4.09 -17.78
C TYR A 157 24.16 -3.11 -16.64
N CYS A 158 24.82 -3.55 -15.55
CA CYS A 158 25.17 -2.68 -14.43
C CYS A 158 26.08 -1.52 -14.85
N GLU A 159 26.99 -1.73 -15.80
CA GLU A 159 27.84 -0.66 -16.35
C GLU A 159 27.10 0.22 -17.38
N ARG A 160 26.05 -0.30 -18.03
CA ARG A 160 25.31 0.37 -19.10
C ARG A 160 23.80 0.11 -18.98
N PRO A 161 23.09 0.82 -18.08
CA PRO A 161 21.69 0.55 -17.77
C PRO A 161 20.72 0.74 -18.95
N SER A 162 21.12 1.54 -19.95
CA SER A 162 20.36 1.69 -21.21
C SER A 162 20.26 0.39 -22.02
N HIS A 163 21.16 -0.57 -21.78
CA HIS A 163 21.13 -1.89 -22.40
C HIS A 163 20.34 -2.92 -21.57
N TYR A 164 19.13 -2.58 -21.14
CA TYR A 164 18.26 -3.45 -20.33
C TYR A 164 18.00 -4.83 -20.96
N HIS A 165 18.10 -4.95 -22.29
CA HIS A 165 18.01 -6.24 -23.00
C HIS A 165 19.04 -7.26 -22.51
N LEU A 166 20.20 -6.84 -22.01
CA LEU A 166 21.23 -7.72 -21.46
C LEU A 166 20.76 -8.42 -20.18
N ALA A 167 20.03 -7.70 -19.31
CA ALA A 167 19.40 -8.29 -18.13
C ALA A 167 18.30 -9.29 -18.54
N LEU A 168 17.50 -8.96 -19.57
CA LEU A 168 16.48 -9.85 -20.11
C LEU A 168 17.07 -11.12 -20.74
N ASP A 169 18.25 -11.03 -21.35
CA ASP A 169 18.94 -12.18 -21.91
C ASP A 169 19.64 -13.02 -20.83
N ALA A 170 20.08 -12.42 -19.73
CA ALA A 170 20.64 -13.15 -18.59
C ALA A 170 19.58 -14.08 -17.94
N ILE A 171 18.34 -13.60 -17.78
CA ILE A 171 17.24 -14.41 -17.21
C ILE A 171 16.70 -15.50 -18.15
N LYS A 172 16.98 -15.41 -19.46
CA LYS A 172 16.71 -16.51 -20.41
C LYS A 172 17.67 -17.66 -20.16
N GLU A 173 18.94 -17.36 -19.96
CA GLU A 173 20.01 -18.35 -19.78
C GLU A 173 20.05 -18.97 -18.38
N ALA A 174 19.62 -18.22 -17.36
CA ALA A 174 19.63 -18.67 -15.97
C ALA A 174 18.22 -18.54 -15.36
N PRO A 175 17.35 -19.57 -15.43
CA PRO A 175 16.02 -19.53 -14.83
C PRO A 175 16.01 -19.20 -13.33
N GLN A 176 17.02 -19.65 -12.59
CA GLN A 176 17.23 -19.34 -11.17
C GLN A 176 17.45 -17.85 -10.90
N LEU A 177 17.94 -17.09 -11.89
CA LEU A 177 18.12 -15.64 -11.78
C LEU A 177 16.78 -14.91 -11.74
N ARG A 178 15.69 -15.51 -12.25
CA ARG A 178 14.38 -14.85 -12.34
C ARG A 178 13.83 -14.49 -10.96
N SER A 179 13.76 -15.47 -10.06
CA SER A 179 13.24 -15.25 -8.70
C SER A 179 14.09 -14.23 -7.95
N TRP A 180 15.42 -14.34 -8.06
CA TRP A 180 16.34 -13.40 -7.44
C TRP A 180 16.20 -11.98 -7.99
N LEU A 181 16.12 -11.83 -9.32
CA LEU A 181 15.98 -10.51 -9.96
C LEU A 181 14.63 -9.88 -9.60
N TYR A 182 13.56 -10.68 -9.57
CA TYR A 182 12.25 -10.23 -9.11
C TYR A 182 12.30 -9.71 -7.67
N GLN A 183 12.87 -10.49 -6.74
CA GLN A 183 13.03 -10.08 -5.34
C GLN A 183 13.88 -8.81 -5.24
N THR A 184 15.00 -8.75 -5.95
CA THR A 184 15.89 -7.58 -5.96
C THR A 184 15.18 -6.32 -6.47
N MET A 185 14.38 -6.42 -7.53
CA MET A 185 13.57 -5.30 -8.01
C MET A 185 12.51 -4.89 -7.00
N ASN A 186 11.87 -5.86 -6.34
CA ASN A 186 10.87 -5.58 -5.32
C ASN A 186 11.48 -4.89 -4.10
N ASP A 187 12.60 -5.39 -3.59
CA ASP A 187 13.33 -4.80 -2.46
C ASP A 187 13.78 -3.38 -2.77
N TYR A 188 14.26 -3.16 -4.00
CA TYR A 188 14.62 -1.83 -4.50
C TYR A 188 13.41 -0.90 -4.50
N MET A 189 12.29 -1.29 -5.12
CA MET A 189 11.08 -0.45 -5.20
C MET A 189 10.41 -0.18 -3.85
N LEU A 190 10.62 -1.05 -2.86
CA LEU A 190 10.14 -0.87 -1.49
C LEU A 190 11.07 -0.01 -0.63
N THR A 191 12.23 0.41 -1.15
CA THR A 191 13.05 1.39 -0.42
C THR A 191 12.29 2.71 -0.25
N PRO A 192 12.51 3.45 0.85
CA PRO A 192 11.84 4.73 1.12
C PRO A 192 12.10 5.82 0.08
N ASN A 193 12.97 5.57 -0.90
CA ASN A 193 13.46 6.59 -1.82
C ASN A 193 12.60 6.72 -3.09
N HIS A 194 11.57 5.88 -3.24
CA HIS A 194 10.66 5.93 -4.37
C HIS A 194 9.40 6.73 -4.05
N THR A 195 8.88 7.43 -5.05
CA THR A 195 7.61 8.16 -4.90
C THR A 195 6.45 7.18 -4.80
N LEU A 196 5.36 7.60 -4.14
CA LEU A 196 4.11 6.81 -4.07
C LEU A 196 3.60 6.45 -5.47
N TYR A 197 3.73 7.36 -6.44
CA TYR A 197 3.39 7.07 -7.84
C TYR A 197 4.21 5.92 -8.42
N ALA A 198 5.53 5.92 -8.22
CA ALA A 198 6.40 4.85 -8.71
C ALA A 198 6.09 3.51 -8.04
N GLN A 199 5.79 3.52 -6.72
CA GLN A 199 5.38 2.33 -5.99
C GLN A 199 4.00 1.81 -6.45
N GLN A 200 3.04 2.69 -6.71
CA GLN A 200 1.75 2.30 -7.26
C GLN A 200 1.90 1.68 -8.66
N HIS A 201 2.68 2.32 -9.53
CA HIS A 201 2.97 1.79 -10.87
C HIS A 201 3.67 0.43 -10.79
N TRP A 202 4.60 0.25 -9.84
CA TRP A 202 5.23 -1.06 -9.56
C TRP A 202 4.21 -2.13 -9.17
N LEU A 203 3.24 -1.81 -8.30
CA LEU A 203 2.18 -2.74 -7.91
C LEU A 203 1.25 -3.09 -9.08
N GLU A 204 0.98 -2.14 -9.98
CA GLU A 204 0.22 -2.39 -11.20
C GLU A 204 0.97 -3.32 -12.16
N GLU A 205 2.28 -3.11 -12.32
CA GLU A 205 3.15 -3.96 -13.13
C GLU A 205 3.35 -5.36 -12.54
N ILE A 206 3.41 -5.52 -11.21
CA ILE A 206 3.39 -6.87 -10.58
C ILE A 206 2.08 -7.59 -10.91
N LYS A 207 0.93 -6.93 -10.78
CA LYS A 207 -0.36 -7.53 -11.14
C LYS A 207 -0.40 -7.94 -12.61
N TRP A 208 0.18 -7.12 -13.49
CA TRP A 208 0.30 -7.46 -14.90
C TRP A 208 1.27 -8.64 -15.12
N PHE A 209 2.40 -8.67 -14.44
CA PHE A 209 3.38 -9.76 -14.51
C PHE A 209 2.74 -11.13 -14.20
N ASP A 210 1.95 -11.19 -13.13
CA ASP A 210 1.21 -12.39 -12.74
C ASP A 210 0.15 -12.76 -13.78
N LYS A 211 -0.62 -11.76 -14.25
CA LYS A 211 -1.66 -11.98 -15.26
C LYS A 211 -1.07 -12.41 -16.60
N ALA A 212 0.09 -11.90 -16.99
CA ALA A 212 0.76 -12.17 -18.27
C ALA A 212 1.16 -13.65 -18.42
N GLU A 213 1.33 -14.37 -17.31
CA GLU A 213 1.53 -15.82 -17.33
C GLU A 213 0.34 -16.55 -17.96
N THR A 214 -0.89 -16.10 -17.70
CA THR A 214 -2.11 -16.70 -18.26
C THR A 214 -2.22 -16.54 -19.78
N PHE A 215 -1.49 -15.59 -20.37
CA PHE A 215 -1.44 -15.35 -21.81
C PHE A 215 -0.25 -16.04 -22.50
N ASN A 216 0.50 -16.90 -21.80
CA ASN A 216 1.71 -17.55 -22.29
C ASN A 216 2.82 -16.56 -22.73
N ASN A 217 2.85 -15.36 -22.14
CA ASN A 217 3.92 -14.41 -22.41
C ASN A 217 5.27 -14.99 -21.95
N SER A 218 6.31 -14.78 -22.75
CA SER A 218 7.64 -15.27 -22.40
C SER A 218 8.16 -14.57 -21.12
N PRO A 219 9.04 -15.22 -20.34
CA PRO A 219 9.62 -14.60 -19.16
C PRO A 219 10.25 -13.23 -19.44
N SER A 220 10.94 -13.06 -20.57
CA SER A 220 11.57 -11.78 -20.91
C SER A 220 10.57 -10.67 -21.19
N GLU A 221 9.44 -10.96 -21.83
CA GLU A 221 8.37 -9.98 -22.04
C GLU A 221 7.72 -9.57 -20.71
N ARG A 222 7.52 -10.53 -19.80
CA ARG A 222 6.99 -10.25 -18.46
C ARG A 222 7.95 -9.37 -17.65
N PHE A 223 9.24 -9.73 -17.63
CA PHE A 223 10.27 -8.96 -16.93
C PHE A 223 10.55 -7.58 -17.54
N TYR A 224 10.28 -7.39 -18.83
CA TYR A 224 10.47 -6.09 -19.47
C TYR A 224 9.64 -4.99 -18.80
N GLY A 225 8.36 -5.25 -18.47
CA GLY A 225 7.50 -4.29 -17.78
C GLY A 225 8.04 -3.90 -16.40
N LEU A 226 8.42 -4.90 -15.61
CA LEU A 226 9.03 -4.71 -14.29
C LEU A 226 10.33 -3.88 -14.38
N LEU A 227 11.25 -4.27 -15.26
CA LEU A 227 12.55 -3.62 -15.39
C LEU A 227 12.42 -2.18 -15.89
N ARG A 228 11.49 -1.94 -16.83
CA ARG A 228 11.17 -0.60 -17.31
C ARG A 228 10.64 0.28 -16.18
N CYS A 229 9.71 -0.21 -15.37
CA CYS A 229 9.17 0.51 -14.22
C CYS A 229 10.28 0.90 -13.23
N VAL A 230 11.19 -0.02 -12.92
CA VAL A 230 12.33 0.22 -12.04
C VAL A 230 13.27 1.29 -12.61
N ILE A 231 13.58 1.22 -13.91
CA ILE A 231 14.43 2.24 -14.57
C ILE A 231 13.73 3.60 -14.58
N GLU A 232 12.46 3.67 -14.94
CA GLU A 232 11.70 4.94 -14.99
C GLU A 232 11.54 5.57 -13.58
N SER A 233 11.48 4.75 -12.53
CA SER A 233 11.44 5.22 -11.13
C SER A 233 12.69 6.02 -10.74
N THR A 234 13.82 5.77 -11.40
CA THR A 234 15.06 6.55 -11.24
C THR A 234 15.04 7.84 -12.08
N ALA A 235 14.40 7.79 -13.26
CA ALA A 235 14.42 8.88 -14.24
C ALA A 235 13.42 10.01 -13.92
N HIS A 236 12.29 9.71 -13.30
CA HIS A 236 11.29 10.71 -12.90
C HIS A 236 11.78 11.77 -11.90
N LYS A 237 13.02 11.64 -11.40
CA LYS A 237 13.69 12.64 -10.55
C LYS A 237 14.42 13.73 -11.34
N VAL A 238 14.80 13.46 -12.59
CA VAL A 238 15.64 14.40 -13.38
C VAL A 238 14.80 15.51 -14.04
N TYR A 239 13.48 15.31 -14.15
CA TYR A 239 12.58 16.21 -14.89
C TYR A 239 11.45 16.80 -14.04
N GLY A 240 11.59 16.75 -12.70
CA GLY A 240 10.68 17.42 -11.77
C GLY A 240 11.19 18.82 -11.41
N ASP A 241 11.26 19.70 -12.42
CA ASP A 241 11.22 21.17 -12.29
C ASP A 241 9.88 21.65 -12.87
#